data_AF-A0A376VIK4-F1
#
_entry.id   AF-A0A376VIK4-F1
#
_cell.length_a   1.000
_cell.length_b   1.000
_cell.length_c   1.000
_cell.angle_alpha   90.00
_cell.angle_beta   90.00
_cell.angle_gamma   90.00
#
_symmetry.space_group_name_H-M   'P 1'
#
loop_
_entity.id
_entity.type
_entity.pdbx_description
1 polymer ?
#
loop_
_entity_poly.entity_id
_entity_poly.type
_entity_poly.pdbx_seq_one_letter_code
_entity_poly.pdbx_strand_id
1 'polypeptide(L)' 'MKNWKTSAESILTTGPVVPVIVVKKLEHAVPMAKALVAGGVRVLEVTLRTECAVDAIRAIAKESA' A
#
# COMPACT_ATOMS: atom_id res chain seq x y z
N MET A 1 -8.18 -8.19 -24.75
CA MET A 1 -7.16 -7.77 -23.77
C MET A 1 -7.84 -7.38 -22.47
N LYS A 2 -7.65 -8.16 -21.39
CA LYS A 2 -7.80 -7.81 -19.96
C LYS A 2 -7.50 -9.10 -19.18
N ASN A 3 -6.22 -9.31 -18.83
CA ASN A 3 -5.76 -10.52 -18.11
C ASN A 3 -5.75 -10.30 -16.58
N TRP A 4 -6.65 -9.45 -16.07
CA TRP A 4 -6.60 -8.96 -14.70
C TRP A 4 -7.53 -9.77 -13.80
N LYS A 5 -6.99 -10.34 -12.72
CA LYS A 5 -7.79 -10.96 -11.64
C LYS A 5 -8.42 -9.90 -10.72
N THR A 6 -7.78 -8.74 -10.60
CA THR A 6 -8.25 -7.60 -9.82
C THR A 6 -8.56 -6.46 -10.77
N SER A 7 -9.79 -5.94 -10.77
CA SER A 7 -10.18 -4.85 -11.68
C SER A 7 -9.65 -3.51 -11.14
N ALA A 8 -9.47 -2.53 -12.03
CA ALA A 8 -9.14 -1.17 -11.61
C ALA A 8 -10.27 -0.58 -10.73
N GLU A 9 -11.52 -0.82 -11.13
CA GLU A 9 -12.71 -0.38 -10.39
C GLU A 9 -12.72 -0.93 -8.96
N SER A 10 -12.38 -2.20 -8.74
CA SER A 10 -12.39 -2.78 -7.38
C SER A 10 -11.37 -2.11 -6.45
N ILE A 11 -10.21 -1.71 -6.98
CA ILE A 11 -9.22 -0.95 -6.19
C ILE A 11 -9.77 0.44 -5.85
N LEU A 12 -10.31 1.16 -6.85
CA LEU A 12 -10.78 2.54 -6.69
C LEU A 12 -12.04 2.65 -5.82
N THR A 13 -12.85 1.60 -5.73
CA THR A 13 -14.08 1.55 -4.93
C THR A 13 -13.88 0.93 -3.54
N THR A 14 -12.67 0.49 -3.19
CA THR A 14 -12.39 -0.11 -1.87
C THR A 14 -12.55 0.89 -0.70
N GLY A 15 -12.34 2.18 -0.95
CA GLY A 15 -12.53 3.24 0.04
C GLY A 15 -12.47 4.62 -0.58
N PRO A 16 -12.91 5.67 0.15
CA PRO A 16 -13.01 7.02 -0.39
C PRO A 16 -11.65 7.74 -0.54
N VAL A 17 -10.58 7.21 0.06
CA VAL A 17 -9.24 7.82 0.08
C VAL A 17 -8.18 6.75 -0.16
N VAL A 18 -7.21 7.06 -1.03
CA VAL A 18 -5.98 6.29 -1.21
C VAL A 18 -4.81 7.17 -0.76
N PRO A 19 -4.03 6.78 0.27
CA PRO A 19 -2.91 7.56 0.74
C PRO A 19 -1.73 7.43 -0.21
N VAL A 20 -1.22 8.58 -0.68
CA VAL A 20 0.00 8.67 -1.49
C VAL A 20 1.21 8.65 -0.54
N ILE A 21 1.83 7.49 -0.40
CA ILE A 21 2.83 7.23 0.63
C ILE A 21 4.24 7.49 0.09
N VAL A 22 5.01 8.28 0.84
CA VAL A 22 6.46 8.46 0.65
C VAL A 22 7.16 7.93 1.90
N VAL A 23 7.79 6.75 1.80
CA VAL A 23 8.47 6.09 2.92
C VAL A 23 9.98 6.28 2.83
N LYS A 24 10.57 7.02 3.76
CA LYS A 24 12.03 7.33 3.76
C LYS A 24 12.90 6.36 4.55
N LYS A 25 12.29 5.60 5.46
CA LYS A 25 13.00 4.59 6.26
C LYS A 25 12.19 3.30 6.25
N LEU A 26 12.85 2.18 5.99
CA LEU A 26 12.21 0.89 5.77
C LEU A 26 11.48 0.41 7.04
N GLU A 27 12.04 0.66 8.21
CA GLU A 27 11.47 0.27 9.52
C GLU A 27 10.10 0.90 9.80
N HIS A 28 9.73 1.98 9.12
CA HIS A 28 8.41 2.60 9.27
C HIS A 28 7.33 1.96 8.40
N ALA A 29 7.69 1.18 7.36
CA ALA A 29 6.75 0.71 6.34
C ALA A 29 5.61 -0.12 6.94
N VAL A 30 5.95 -1.17 7.69
CA VAL A 30 4.95 -2.08 8.25
C VAL A 30 4.15 -1.46 9.41
N PRO A 31 4.77 -0.79 10.41
CA PRO A 31 4.00 -0.12 11.46
C PRO A 31 3.01 0.91 10.91
N MET A 32 3.42 1.70 9.90
CA MET A 32 2.54 2.65 9.22
C MET A 32 1.40 1.95 8.49
N ALA A 33 1.67 0.88 7.75
CA ALA A 33 0.63 0.12 7.05
C ALA A 33 -0.41 -0.46 8.03
N LYS A 34 0.05 -1.06 9.14
CA LYS A 34 -0.83 -1.57 10.21
C LYS A 34 -1.69 -0.47 10.82
N ALA A 35 -1.12 0.71 11.06
CA ALA A 35 -1.86 1.88 11.56
C ALA A 35 -2.94 2.37 10.57
N LEU A 36 -2.62 2.44 9.27
CA LEU A 36 -3.58 2.83 8.23
C LEU A 36 -4.74 1.82 8.13
N VAL A 37 -4.45 0.53 8.17
CA VAL A 37 -5.47 -0.54 8.17
C VAL A 37 -6.34 -0.48 9.42
N ALA A 38 -5.74 -0.28 10.61
CA ALA A 38 -6.49 -0.10 11.85
C ALA A 38 -7.41 1.14 11.81
N GLY A 39 -7.01 2.18 11.08
CA GLY A 39 -7.83 3.36 10.77
C GLY A 39 -8.85 3.17 9.65
N GLY A 40 -8.99 1.97 9.08
CA GLY A 40 -9.96 1.63 8.03
C GLY A 40 -9.47 1.83 6.58
N VAL A 41 -8.21 2.21 6.36
CA VAL A 41 -7.64 2.41 5.03
C VAL A 41 -7.00 1.13 4.52
N ARG A 42 -7.59 0.53 3.48
CA ARG A 42 -7.20 -0.82 3.00
C ARG A 42 -6.48 -0.85 1.65
N VAL A 43 -6.38 0.27 0.95
CA VAL A 43 -5.56 0.42 -0.27
C VAL A 43 -4.41 1.37 0.08
N LEU A 44 -3.18 0.97 -0.21
CA LEU A 44 -1.97 1.71 0.13
C LEU A 44 -1.13 1.96 -1.13
N GLU A 45 -0.95 3.23 -1.53
CA GLU A 45 -0.14 3.61 -2.69
C GLU A 45 1.28 4.00 -2.24
N VAL A 46 2.18 3.02 -2.16
CA VAL A 46 3.60 3.30 -1.90
C VAL A 46 4.25 3.82 -3.18
N THR A 47 4.63 5.10 -3.19
CA THR A 47 5.26 5.74 -4.35
C THR A 47 6.72 5.34 -4.48
N LEU A 48 7.20 5.17 -5.72
CA LEU A 48 8.61 4.88 -6.03
C LEU A 48 9.49 6.15 -6.00
N ARG A 49 9.38 6.94 -4.93
CA ARG A 49 10.09 8.23 -4.76
C ARG A 49 11.25 8.16 -3.76
N THR A 50 11.54 6.98 -3.22
CA THR A 50 12.60 6.74 -2.25
C THR A 50 13.30 5.42 -2.56
N GLU A 51 14.55 5.29 -2.13
CA GLU A 51 15.38 4.10 -2.39
C GLU A 51 14.76 2.82 -1.79
N CYS A 52 14.12 2.92 -0.62
CA CYS A 52 13.53 1.77 0.07
C CYS A 52 12.07 1.45 -0.35
N ALA A 53 11.50 2.13 -1.35
CA ALA A 53 10.08 1.98 -1.68
C ALA A 53 9.69 0.55 -2.08
N VAL A 54 10.53 -0.11 -2.89
CA VAL A 54 10.27 -1.49 -3.32
C VAL A 54 10.36 -2.49 -2.17
N ASP A 55 11.34 -2.30 -1.27
CA ASP A 55 11.48 -3.13 -0.07
C ASP A 55 10.33 -2.91 0.91
N ALA A 56 9.83 -1.68 1.02
CA ALA A 56 8.64 -1.36 1.80
C ALA A 56 7.39 -2.07 1.25
N ILE A 57 7.17 -2.05 -0.07
CA ILE A 57 6.08 -2.82 -0.71
C ILE A 57 6.20 -4.30 -0.37
N ARG A 58 7.41 -4.87 -0.47
CA ARG A 58 7.66 -6.28 -0.16
C ARG A 58 7.41 -6.63 1.30
N ALA A 59 7.85 -5.78 2.23
CA ALA A 59 7.64 -5.98 3.67
C ALA A 59 6.15 -5.91 4.02
N ILE A 60 5.45 -4.87 3.55
CA ILE A 60 4.01 -4.70 3.75
C ILE A 60 3.24 -5.89 3.19
N ALA A 61 3.54 -6.35 1.98
CA ALA A 61 2.84 -7.48 1.36
C ALA A 61 3.05 -8.82 2.08
N LYS A 62 4.17 -9.00 2.81
CA LYS A 62 4.44 -10.22 3.58
C LYS A 62 3.77 -10.22 4.95
N GLU A 63 3.68 -9.05 5.59
CA GLU A 63 3.16 -8.93 6.97
C GLU A 63 1.67 -8.55 7.05
N SER A 64 1.08 -8.09 5.95
CA SER A 64 -0.35 -7.75 5.88
C SER A 64 -1.16 -8.97 5.44
N ALA A 65 -1.29 -9.93 6.36
CA ALA A 65 -2.32 -10.96 6.37
C ALA A 65 -3.05 -10.88 7.72
#